data_AF-A0A954D2C4-F1
#
_entry.id   AF-A0A954D2C4-F1
#
_cell.length_a   1.000
_cell.length_b   1.000
_cell.length_c   1.000
_cell.angle_alpha   90.00
_cell.angle_beta   90.00
_cell.angle_gamma   90.00
#
_symmetry.space_group_name_H-M   'P 1'
#
loop_
_entity.id
_entity.type
_entity.pdbx_description
1 polymer ?
#
loop_
_entity_poly.entity_id
_entity_poly.type
_entity_poly.pdbx_seq_one_letter_code
_entity_poly.pdbx_strand_id
1 'polypeptide(L)'
;MMDEDGQLSEFARQLLLRHHRVASAPAASFVPDTLTSSNTGSRIADGSLTTVAGAAEYTSADNGTTISGKLFTGNVTITGDCTNIIFEDCKFTGDIDGGIFFNFIAHGANSGVVVRYCTFAPSAAASGGTTCLDVSGVTVHRCYITGFENAIRVYGDDVTITQNLIEVPNENDPGGHIDGIEGYGRAGVGISNLTIQENKVDLGAADSTSPCYLSPYVSIAGVVVDSNLLIGGSYNGYNESGVSDLQVIGNHMKGSAFGYWTATGGTTTTQILYWEDNFDADDLTETGRIYIPGLGIERPVP
;
A
#
# COMPACT_ATOMS: atom_id res chain seq x y z
N MET A 1 29.45 14.36 1.77
CA MET A 1 29.20 14.52 3.21
C MET A 1 30.33 13.85 3.99
N MET A 2 31.49 14.48 3.99
CA MET A 2 32.52 14.20 4.98
C MET A 2 32.57 15.42 5.88
N ASP A 3 32.78 15.25 7.17
CA ASP A 3 33.06 16.38 8.04
C ASP A 3 34.40 17.04 7.67
N GLU A 4 34.73 18.12 8.36
CA GLU A 4 35.94 18.91 8.13
C GLU A 4 37.23 18.08 8.28
N ASP A 5 37.14 16.91 8.94
CA ASP A 5 38.23 15.98 9.20
C ASP A 5 38.27 14.81 8.19
N GLY A 6 37.42 14.83 7.17
CA GLY A 6 37.35 13.76 6.17
C GLY A 6 36.77 12.45 6.72
N GLN A 7 36.08 12.48 7.87
CA GLN A 7 35.30 11.36 8.38
C GLN A 7 33.87 11.44 7.82
N LEU A 8 33.22 10.28 7.69
CA LEU A 8 31.78 10.27 7.46
C LEU A 8 31.08 10.96 8.63
N SER A 9 30.22 11.93 8.34
CA SER A 9 29.44 12.62 9.38
C SER A 9 28.67 11.61 10.23
N GLU A 10 28.40 11.93 11.49
CA GLU A 10 27.66 11.04 12.40
C GLU A 10 26.30 10.62 11.81
N PHE A 11 25.67 11.50 11.03
CA PHE A 11 24.49 11.17 10.23
C PHE A 11 24.76 10.09 9.18
N ALA A 12 25.84 10.22 8.40
CA ALA A 12 26.24 9.22 7.41
C ALA A 12 26.68 7.90 8.07
N ARG A 13 27.26 7.93 9.27
CA ARG A 13 27.58 6.75 10.08
C ARG A 13 26.33 6.05 10.60
N GLN A 14 25.36 6.78 11.16
CA GLN A 14 24.10 6.18 11.61
C GLN A 14 23.29 5.63 10.43
N LEU A 15 23.35 6.29 9.27
CA LEU A 15 22.79 5.79 8.03
C LEU A 15 23.46 4.46 7.64
N LEU A 16 24.80 4.41 7.56
CA LEU A 16 25.57 3.18 7.29
C LEU A 16 25.37 2.08 8.33
N LEU A 17 25.18 2.42 9.60
CA LEU A 17 24.89 1.46 10.68
C LEU A 17 23.45 0.91 10.61
N ARG A 18 22.48 1.69 10.11
CA ARG A 18 21.14 1.18 9.77
C ARG A 18 21.20 0.29 8.52
N HIS A 19 22.00 0.67 7.53
CA HIS A 19 22.27 -0.16 6.34
C HIS A 19 22.95 -1.50 6.64
N HIS A 20 23.93 -1.54 7.55
CA HIS A 20 24.63 -2.79 7.92
C HIS A 20 23.84 -3.70 8.86
N ARG A 21 22.68 -3.27 9.36
CA ARG A 21 21.73 -4.17 10.04
C ARG A 21 20.71 -4.81 9.10
N VAL A 22 20.62 -4.33 7.85
CA VAL A 22 19.99 -5.08 6.76
C VAL A 22 21.12 -5.87 6.11
N ALA A 23 21.51 -6.98 6.73
CA ALA A 23 22.19 -8.01 5.97
C ALA A 23 21.34 -8.25 4.72
N SER A 24 21.92 -8.14 3.52
CA SER A 24 21.24 -8.49 2.27
C SER A 24 20.41 -9.72 2.55
N ALA A 25 19.07 -9.56 2.55
CA ALA A 25 18.19 -10.68 2.78
C ALA A 25 18.66 -11.75 1.80
N PRO A 26 19.00 -12.97 2.27
CA PRO A 26 19.50 -13.99 1.35
C PRO A 26 18.50 -14.11 0.21
N ALA A 27 18.98 -14.10 -1.04
CA ALA A 27 18.17 -14.18 -2.27
C ALA A 27 17.24 -15.42 -2.37
N ALA A 28 17.13 -16.21 -1.30
CA ALA A 28 16.16 -17.27 -1.14
C ALA A 28 14.83 -16.69 -0.63
N SER A 29 13.89 -16.58 -1.58
CA SER A 29 12.49 -16.16 -1.50
C SER A 29 12.23 -14.67 -1.27
N PHE A 30 12.34 -13.90 -2.34
CA PHE A 30 11.56 -12.68 -2.47
C PHE A 30 10.08 -13.04 -2.24
N VAL A 31 9.55 -12.66 -1.08
CA VAL A 31 8.22 -13.07 -0.60
C VAL A 31 7.10 -12.66 -1.56
N PRO A 32 7.10 -11.46 -2.16
CA PRO A 32 6.00 -11.05 -3.05
C PRO A 32 5.77 -11.94 -4.28
N ASP A 33 6.83 -12.48 -4.88
CA ASP A 33 6.69 -13.40 -6.04
C ASP A 33 5.97 -14.69 -5.66
N THR A 34 6.01 -15.06 -4.38
CA THR A 34 5.31 -16.23 -3.87
C THR A 34 3.84 -15.96 -3.58
N LEU A 35 3.41 -14.68 -3.54
CA LEU A 35 2.02 -14.33 -3.24
C LEU A 35 1.12 -14.69 -4.41
N THR A 36 0.12 -15.51 -4.13
CA THR A 36 -0.90 -15.98 -5.06
C THR A 36 -2.24 -15.97 -4.35
N SER A 37 -3.34 -15.97 -5.09
CA SER A 37 -4.69 -16.09 -4.52
C SER A 37 -4.93 -17.37 -3.70
N SER A 38 -3.99 -18.33 -3.74
CA SER A 38 -4.05 -19.56 -2.93
C SER A 38 -3.39 -19.44 -1.55
N ASN A 39 -2.53 -18.43 -1.33
CA ASN A 39 -1.81 -18.22 -0.06
C ASN A 39 -2.02 -16.81 0.54
N THR A 40 -2.89 -16.03 -0.09
CA THR A 40 -3.50 -14.80 0.41
C THR A 40 -5.03 -14.93 0.35
N GLY A 41 -5.74 -14.06 1.06
CA GLY A 41 -7.19 -14.11 1.12
C GLY A 41 -7.74 -15.09 2.15
N SER A 42 -9.06 -15.28 2.14
CA SER A 42 -9.74 -16.22 3.04
C SER A 42 -9.27 -17.66 2.80
N ARG A 43 -8.86 -18.32 3.88
CA ARG A 43 -8.49 -19.74 3.86
C ARG A 43 -9.71 -20.66 4.00
N ILE A 44 -10.89 -20.09 4.23
CA ILE A 44 -12.14 -20.82 4.37
C ILE A 44 -12.82 -20.86 3.00
N ALA A 45 -13.23 -22.05 2.57
CA ALA A 45 -13.97 -22.22 1.33
C ALA A 45 -15.29 -21.41 1.36
N ASP A 46 -15.61 -20.73 0.26
CA ASP A 46 -16.78 -19.83 0.15
C ASP A 46 -18.08 -20.45 0.70
N GLY A 47 -18.36 -21.72 0.39
CA GLY A 47 -19.57 -22.42 0.86
C GLY A 47 -19.64 -22.71 2.37
N SER A 48 -18.56 -22.43 3.10
CA SER A 48 -18.46 -22.61 4.56
C SER A 48 -18.54 -21.28 5.34
N LEU A 49 -18.58 -20.15 4.64
CA LEU A 49 -18.71 -18.84 5.28
C LEU A 49 -20.15 -18.58 5.73
N THR A 50 -20.30 -17.93 6.88
CA THR A 50 -21.61 -17.46 7.35
C THR A 50 -21.90 -16.09 6.74
N THR A 51 -22.97 -15.98 5.96
CA THR A 51 -23.38 -14.72 5.34
C THR A 51 -23.83 -13.69 6.39
N VAL A 52 -23.28 -12.49 6.28
CA VAL A 52 -23.74 -11.27 6.94
C VAL A 52 -24.32 -10.37 5.85
N ALA A 53 -25.66 -10.32 5.80
CA ALA A 53 -26.38 -9.59 4.76
C ALA A 53 -26.53 -8.10 5.12
N GLY A 54 -26.33 -7.23 4.13
CA GLY A 54 -26.41 -5.77 4.30
C GLY A 54 -25.17 -5.18 4.97
N ALA A 55 -25.28 -3.92 5.39
CA ALA A 55 -24.21 -3.22 6.09
C ALA A 55 -23.99 -3.78 7.51
N ALA A 56 -22.75 -3.83 7.95
CA ALA A 56 -22.35 -4.19 9.31
C ALA A 56 -21.58 -3.03 9.95
N GLU A 57 -21.84 -2.78 11.23
CA GLU A 57 -21.19 -1.73 12.00
C GLU A 57 -20.55 -2.34 13.25
N TYR A 58 -19.30 -1.97 13.49
CA TYR A 58 -18.51 -2.36 14.65
C TYR A 58 -18.09 -1.11 15.42
N THR A 59 -18.20 -1.20 16.74
CA THR A 59 -18.01 -0.08 17.66
C THR A 59 -17.06 -0.45 18.79
N SER A 60 -16.82 0.46 19.73
CA SER A 60 -16.03 0.16 20.93
C SER A 60 -16.62 -0.96 21.80
N ALA A 61 -17.90 -1.31 21.63
CA ALA A 61 -18.50 -2.48 22.26
C ALA A 61 -17.92 -3.81 21.76
N ASP A 62 -17.32 -3.80 20.57
CA ASP A 62 -16.71 -4.95 19.90
C ASP A 62 -15.20 -5.05 20.16
N ASN A 63 -14.64 -4.22 21.04
CA ASN A 63 -13.22 -4.23 21.36
C ASN A 63 -12.75 -5.60 21.86
N GLY A 64 -11.59 -6.03 21.36
CA GLY A 64 -10.99 -7.33 21.69
C GLY A 64 -11.67 -8.54 21.03
N THR A 65 -12.66 -8.32 20.15
CA THR A 65 -13.35 -9.42 19.47
C THR A 65 -12.60 -9.87 18.22
N THR A 66 -12.79 -11.14 17.85
CA THR A 66 -12.38 -11.70 16.56
C THR A 66 -13.62 -12.07 15.76
N ILE A 67 -13.74 -11.48 14.58
CA ILE A 67 -14.75 -11.75 13.57
C ILE A 67 -14.14 -12.67 12.53
N SER A 68 -14.65 -13.89 12.43
CA SER A 68 -14.11 -14.89 11.50
C SER A 68 -15.16 -15.71 10.77
N GLY A 69 -14.75 -16.24 9.60
CA GLY A 69 -15.58 -17.09 8.75
C GLY A 69 -16.87 -16.41 8.29
N LYS A 70 -16.82 -15.10 8.06
CA LYS A 70 -17.96 -14.30 7.60
C LYS A 70 -17.85 -14.00 6.11
N LEU A 71 -19.01 -14.02 5.43
CA LEU A 71 -19.19 -13.48 4.10
C LEU A 71 -20.02 -12.19 4.22
N PHE A 72 -19.37 -11.03 4.16
CA PHE A 72 -20.04 -9.74 4.17
C PHE A 72 -20.55 -9.40 2.78
N THR A 73 -21.85 -9.09 2.66
CA THR A 73 -22.47 -8.72 1.38
C THR A 73 -22.74 -7.22 1.21
N GLY A 74 -22.33 -6.41 2.18
CA GLY A 74 -22.48 -4.96 2.18
C GLY A 74 -21.34 -4.31 2.96
N ASN A 75 -21.40 -2.98 3.12
CA ASN A 75 -20.31 -2.20 3.71
C ASN A 75 -20.05 -2.63 5.16
N VAL A 76 -18.77 -2.71 5.53
CA VAL A 76 -18.34 -2.88 6.91
C VAL A 76 -17.75 -1.59 7.42
N THR A 77 -18.32 -1.07 8.51
CA THR A 77 -17.93 0.21 9.11
C THR A 77 -17.38 -0.01 10.51
N ILE A 78 -16.21 0.57 10.79
CA ILE A 78 -15.68 0.71 12.16
C ILE A 78 -15.86 2.16 12.60
N THR A 79 -16.56 2.37 13.71
CA THR A 79 -16.87 3.71 14.23
C THR A 79 -16.54 3.85 15.73
N GLY A 80 -16.12 5.05 16.12
CA GLY A 80 -15.65 5.34 17.48
C GLY A 80 -14.24 4.81 17.76
N ASP A 81 -13.89 4.72 19.05
CA ASP A 81 -12.54 4.38 19.51
C ASP A 81 -12.39 2.86 19.62
N CYS A 82 -12.27 2.19 18.47
CA CYS A 82 -12.18 0.73 18.42
C CYS A 82 -10.75 0.26 18.66
N THR A 83 -10.60 -0.78 19.48
CA THR A 83 -9.31 -1.36 19.83
C THR A 83 -9.31 -2.89 19.74
N ASN A 84 -8.25 -3.44 19.17
CA ASN A 84 -8.01 -4.90 19.12
C ASN A 84 -9.16 -5.71 18.48
N ILE A 85 -9.81 -5.15 17.46
CA ILE A 85 -10.79 -5.89 16.64
C ILE A 85 -10.05 -6.63 15.54
N ILE A 86 -10.29 -7.93 15.39
CA ILE A 86 -9.63 -8.77 14.37
C ILE A 86 -10.66 -9.28 13.39
N PHE A 87 -10.47 -9.02 12.10
CA PHE A 87 -11.15 -9.69 11.00
C PHE A 87 -10.21 -10.76 10.43
N GLU A 88 -10.62 -12.02 10.50
CA GLU A 88 -9.80 -13.15 10.05
C GLU A 88 -10.61 -14.13 9.18
N ASP A 89 -10.04 -14.60 8.08
CA ASP A 89 -10.69 -15.58 7.19
C ASP A 89 -12.08 -15.14 6.71
N CYS A 90 -12.27 -13.83 6.52
CA CYS A 90 -13.52 -13.27 6.02
C CYS A 90 -13.47 -13.04 4.51
N LYS A 91 -14.64 -12.99 3.89
CA LYS A 91 -14.82 -12.56 2.51
C LYS A 91 -15.76 -11.37 2.45
N PHE A 92 -15.43 -10.43 1.58
CA PHE A 92 -16.13 -9.17 1.36
C PHE A 92 -16.51 -9.13 -0.13
N THR A 93 -17.81 -9.17 -0.41
CA THR A 93 -18.36 -9.19 -1.78
C THR A 93 -19.66 -8.41 -1.84
N GLY A 94 -20.07 -7.90 -2.99
CA GLY A 94 -21.39 -7.26 -3.14
C GLY A 94 -21.30 -5.93 -3.87
N ASP A 95 -22.48 -5.37 -4.17
CA ASP A 95 -22.60 -4.06 -4.79
C ASP A 95 -22.50 -3.00 -3.70
N ILE A 96 -21.50 -2.13 -3.83
CA ILE A 96 -21.26 -1.05 -2.87
C ILE A 96 -21.85 0.24 -3.40
N ASP A 97 -22.95 0.65 -2.76
CA ASP A 97 -23.53 1.97 -2.95
C ASP A 97 -22.68 2.97 -2.14
N GLY A 98 -21.96 3.87 -2.82
CA GLY A 98 -21.26 4.98 -2.15
C GLY A 98 -19.75 4.84 -1.90
N GLY A 99 -19.03 3.95 -2.59
CA GLY A 99 -17.60 4.18 -2.80
C GLY A 99 -16.61 3.38 -1.94
N ILE A 100 -17.00 2.79 -0.79
CA ILE A 100 -16.04 2.16 0.15
C ILE A 100 -16.57 0.84 0.74
N PHE A 101 -15.80 -0.26 0.63
CA PHE A 101 -16.22 -1.58 1.13
C PHE A 101 -15.98 -1.75 2.65
N PHE A 102 -14.80 -1.38 3.11
CA PHE A 102 -14.39 -1.44 4.52
C PHE A 102 -13.95 -0.05 4.96
N ASN A 103 -14.78 0.61 5.77
CA ASN A 103 -14.63 2.02 6.07
C ASN A 103 -14.37 2.26 7.57
N PHE A 104 -13.33 3.02 7.90
CA PHE A 104 -13.09 3.53 9.24
C PHE A 104 -13.61 4.96 9.31
N ILE A 105 -14.62 5.28 10.12
CA ILE A 105 -15.11 6.68 10.19
C ILE A 105 -14.23 7.55 11.11
N ALA A 106 -13.61 6.95 12.13
CA ALA A 106 -12.81 7.64 13.13
C ALA A 106 -11.29 7.39 12.94
N HIS A 107 -10.71 7.93 11.86
CA HIS A 107 -9.34 7.66 11.42
C HIS A 107 -8.20 8.10 12.38
N GLY A 108 -8.47 8.48 13.64
CA GLY A 108 -7.42 8.88 14.61
C GLY A 108 -7.53 8.23 15.99
N ALA A 109 -8.55 7.39 16.22
CA ALA A 109 -8.80 6.80 17.53
C ALA A 109 -8.71 5.27 17.56
N ASN A 110 -8.63 4.65 16.38
CA ASN A 110 -8.55 3.21 16.25
C ASN A 110 -7.12 2.73 16.48
N SER A 111 -6.95 1.61 17.19
CA SER A 111 -5.63 1.02 17.39
C SER A 111 -5.68 -0.51 17.53
N GLY A 112 -4.69 -1.18 16.96
CA GLY A 112 -4.61 -2.65 17.03
C GLY A 112 -5.72 -3.36 16.25
N VAL A 113 -6.39 -2.68 15.31
CA VAL A 113 -7.32 -3.35 14.40
C VAL A 113 -6.49 -4.19 13.41
N VAL A 114 -6.91 -5.42 13.16
CA VAL A 114 -6.21 -6.33 12.24
C VAL A 114 -7.20 -6.88 11.23
N VAL A 115 -6.86 -6.78 9.95
CA VAL A 115 -7.56 -7.44 8.85
C VAL A 115 -6.56 -8.42 8.25
N ARG A 116 -6.80 -9.73 8.42
CA ARG A 116 -5.85 -10.75 7.94
C ARG A 116 -6.52 -11.94 7.27
N TYR A 117 -5.84 -12.50 6.26
CA TYR A 117 -6.39 -13.62 5.50
C TYR A 117 -7.82 -13.34 5.03
N CYS A 118 -8.08 -12.13 4.51
CA CYS A 118 -9.40 -11.72 4.04
C CYS A 118 -9.39 -11.54 2.52
N THR A 119 -10.47 -11.97 1.87
CA THR A 119 -10.67 -11.74 0.42
C THR A 119 -11.64 -10.61 0.20
N PHE A 120 -11.25 -9.65 -0.63
CA PHE A 120 -12.09 -8.56 -1.09
C PHE A 120 -12.25 -8.65 -2.60
N ALA A 121 -13.46 -8.94 -3.06
CA ALA A 121 -13.79 -9.08 -4.46
C ALA A 121 -15.24 -8.64 -4.67
N PRO A 122 -15.50 -7.48 -5.32
CA PRO A 122 -16.86 -7.00 -5.53
C PRO A 122 -17.63 -7.94 -6.46
N SER A 123 -18.95 -7.87 -6.44
CA SER A 123 -19.74 -8.52 -7.50
C SER A 123 -19.47 -7.84 -8.83
N ALA A 124 -19.43 -8.61 -9.92
CA ALA A 124 -19.17 -8.11 -11.28
C ALA A 124 -20.14 -7.01 -11.79
N ALA A 125 -21.19 -6.70 -11.02
CA ALA A 125 -22.20 -5.68 -11.32
C ALA A 125 -21.99 -4.35 -10.59
N ALA A 126 -21.01 -4.25 -9.69
CA ALA A 126 -20.74 -3.03 -8.93
C ALA A 126 -20.12 -1.96 -9.86
N SER A 127 -20.98 -1.17 -10.50
CA SER A 127 -20.61 -0.01 -11.29
C SER A 127 -20.21 1.14 -10.37
N GLY A 128 -18.91 1.38 -10.23
CA GLY A 128 -18.42 2.58 -9.55
C GLY A 128 -17.00 2.42 -9.03
N GLY A 129 -16.11 3.32 -9.45
CA GLY A 129 -14.77 3.48 -8.91
C GLY A 129 -14.82 3.64 -7.40
N THR A 130 -14.35 2.62 -6.70
CA THR A 130 -14.54 2.48 -5.27
C THR A 130 -13.23 2.06 -4.62
N THR A 131 -12.99 2.61 -3.43
CA THR A 131 -11.91 2.20 -2.54
C THR A 131 -12.32 0.93 -1.81
N CYS A 132 -11.48 -0.11 -1.77
CA CYS A 132 -11.82 -1.31 -1.03
C CYS A 132 -11.72 -1.07 0.48
N LEU A 133 -10.52 -0.71 0.95
CA LEU A 133 -10.27 -0.43 2.36
C LEU A 133 -9.92 1.04 2.53
N ASP A 134 -10.63 1.71 3.43
CA ASP A 134 -10.32 3.06 3.85
C ASP A 134 -9.99 3.07 5.36
N VAL A 135 -8.71 3.25 5.69
CA VAL A 135 -8.16 2.77 6.96
C VAL A 135 -7.25 3.74 7.71
N SER A 136 -7.13 3.49 9.03
CA SER A 136 -6.17 4.10 9.95
C SER A 136 -5.99 3.20 11.18
N GLY A 137 -4.78 3.21 11.79
CA GLY A 137 -4.49 2.42 12.99
C GLY A 137 -4.66 0.91 12.82
N VAL A 138 -4.43 0.41 11.60
CA VAL A 138 -4.75 -0.96 11.18
C VAL A 138 -3.50 -1.71 10.69
N THR A 139 -3.50 -3.03 10.90
CA THR A 139 -2.65 -3.95 10.14
C THR A 139 -3.47 -4.72 9.11
N VAL A 140 -3.12 -4.61 7.82
CA VAL A 140 -3.68 -5.40 6.72
C VAL A 140 -2.65 -6.44 6.29
N HIS A 141 -2.94 -7.73 6.52
CA HIS A 141 -1.95 -8.80 6.38
C HIS A 141 -2.47 -10.01 5.60
N ARG A 142 -1.76 -10.43 4.54
CA ARG A 142 -2.12 -11.61 3.72
C ARG A 142 -3.55 -11.59 3.20
N CYS A 143 -4.06 -10.41 2.88
CA CYS A 143 -5.33 -10.24 2.19
C CYS A 143 -5.15 -10.40 0.68
N TYR A 144 -6.24 -10.79 0.01
CA TYR A 144 -6.36 -10.77 -1.44
C TYR A 144 -7.41 -9.71 -1.82
N ILE A 145 -7.01 -8.71 -2.60
CA ILE A 145 -7.87 -7.58 -2.99
C ILE A 145 -7.87 -7.48 -4.51
N THR A 146 -9.06 -7.46 -5.13
CA THR A 146 -9.19 -7.38 -6.59
C THR A 146 -10.45 -6.63 -7.02
N GLY A 147 -10.39 -5.97 -8.18
CA GLY A 147 -11.56 -5.38 -8.85
C GLY A 147 -12.05 -4.03 -8.30
N PHE A 148 -11.16 -3.27 -7.66
CA PHE A 148 -11.45 -1.93 -7.12
C PHE A 148 -10.76 -0.84 -7.93
N GLU A 149 -11.08 0.43 -7.70
CA GLU A 149 -10.28 1.55 -8.26
C GLU A 149 -9.05 1.77 -7.37
N ASN A 150 -9.30 1.84 -6.06
CA ASN A 150 -8.28 2.00 -5.05
C ASN A 150 -8.31 0.80 -4.10
N ALA A 151 -7.23 0.02 -4.00
CA ALA A 151 -7.27 -1.18 -3.16
C ALA A 151 -7.21 -0.82 -1.67
N ILE A 152 -6.26 0.01 -1.25
CA ILE A 152 -6.15 0.46 0.14
C ILE A 152 -5.86 1.95 0.15
N ARG A 153 -6.77 2.72 0.72
CA ARG A 153 -6.56 4.13 1.05
C ARG A 153 -6.25 4.26 2.54
N VAL A 154 -5.19 4.98 2.84
CA VAL A 154 -4.75 5.31 4.21
C VAL A 154 -5.07 6.77 4.49
N TYR A 155 -5.88 7.02 5.52
CA TYR A 155 -6.31 8.36 5.95
C TYR A 155 -5.79 8.77 7.34
N GLY A 156 -4.93 7.96 7.98
CA GLY A 156 -4.41 8.29 9.31
C GLY A 156 -3.14 7.52 9.68
N ASP A 157 -2.80 7.57 10.96
CA ASP A 157 -1.51 7.13 11.47
C ASP A 157 -1.45 5.61 11.74
N ASP A 158 -0.23 5.11 11.95
CA ASP A 158 0.07 3.77 12.47
C ASP A 158 -0.57 2.64 11.65
N VAL A 159 -0.36 2.69 10.33
CA VAL A 159 -0.87 1.68 9.39
C VAL A 159 0.26 0.77 8.89
N THR A 160 0.03 -0.53 8.92
CA THR A 160 0.91 -1.55 8.33
C THR A 160 0.16 -2.35 7.28
N ILE A 161 0.66 -2.34 6.04
CA ILE A 161 0.13 -3.10 4.92
C ILE A 161 1.22 -4.09 4.50
N THR A 162 1.01 -5.38 4.74
CA THR A 162 2.06 -6.37 4.53
C THR A 162 1.62 -7.71 3.97
N GLN A 163 2.44 -8.28 3.07
CA GLN A 163 2.23 -9.60 2.46
C GLN A 163 0.87 -9.76 1.76
N ASN A 164 0.31 -8.68 1.23
CA ASN A 164 -0.97 -8.72 0.51
C ASN A 164 -0.75 -8.97 -0.98
N LEU A 165 -1.72 -9.63 -1.60
CA LEU A 165 -1.87 -9.69 -3.06
C LEU A 165 -2.96 -8.70 -3.46
N ILE A 166 -2.59 -7.73 -4.28
CA ILE A 166 -3.46 -6.68 -4.81
C ILE A 166 -3.40 -6.78 -6.34
N GLU A 167 -4.51 -7.12 -6.98
CA GLU A 167 -4.63 -7.27 -8.44
C GLU A 167 -5.77 -6.40 -8.94
N VAL A 168 -5.49 -5.24 -9.53
CA VAL A 168 -6.50 -4.18 -9.63
C VAL A 168 -6.69 -3.67 -11.06
N PRO A 169 -7.71 -4.20 -11.75
CA PRO A 169 -8.33 -3.47 -12.84
C PRO A 169 -9.85 -3.32 -12.62
N ASN A 170 -10.26 -2.11 -12.25
CA ASN A 170 -11.62 -1.59 -12.41
C ASN A 170 -11.53 -0.16 -12.95
N GLU A 171 -11.43 -0.03 -14.27
CA GLU A 171 -11.25 1.23 -15.00
C GLU A 171 -12.56 2.03 -15.17
N ASN A 172 -13.55 1.82 -14.29
CA ASN A 172 -14.85 2.47 -14.42
C ASN A 172 -14.80 4.01 -14.24
N ASP A 173 -13.68 4.57 -13.77
CA ASP A 173 -13.41 6.01 -13.81
C ASP A 173 -12.17 6.31 -14.69
N PRO A 174 -12.34 6.56 -16.00
CA PRO A 174 -11.24 6.83 -16.92
C PRO A 174 -10.53 8.19 -16.68
N GLY A 175 -10.94 8.95 -15.68
CA GLY A 175 -10.20 10.12 -15.17
C GLY A 175 -9.79 10.00 -13.69
N GLY A 176 -10.12 8.89 -13.05
CA GLY A 176 -9.85 8.62 -11.64
C GLY A 176 -8.41 8.18 -11.40
N HIS A 177 -7.95 8.34 -10.16
CA HIS A 177 -6.69 7.77 -9.73
C HIS A 177 -6.92 6.31 -9.38
N ILE A 178 -6.40 5.41 -10.21
CA ILE A 178 -6.41 3.96 -9.94
C ILE A 178 -5.10 3.63 -9.25
N ASP A 179 -5.15 3.42 -7.93
CA ASP A 179 -3.99 3.12 -7.10
C ASP A 179 -4.12 1.78 -6.36
N GLY A 180 -3.00 1.09 -6.23
CA GLY A 180 -2.95 -0.12 -5.40
C GLY A 180 -3.06 0.24 -3.92
N ILE A 181 -2.07 1.00 -3.45
CA ILE A 181 -2.01 1.55 -2.11
C ILE A 181 -1.84 3.05 -2.20
N GLU A 182 -2.81 3.78 -1.67
CA GLU A 182 -2.88 5.22 -1.66
C GLU A 182 -2.73 5.75 -0.22
N GLY A 183 -1.67 6.49 0.06
CA GLY A 183 -1.58 7.36 1.23
C GLY A 183 -2.16 8.72 0.86
N TYR A 184 -3.39 9.01 1.28
CA TYR A 184 -4.07 10.25 0.94
C TYR A 184 -4.33 11.05 2.21
N GLY A 185 -3.62 12.15 2.43
CA GLY A 185 -3.94 13.04 3.54
C GLY A 185 -5.22 13.82 3.26
N ARG A 186 -5.93 14.23 4.32
CA ARG A 186 -7.16 15.04 4.21
C ARG A 186 -6.97 16.34 4.98
N ALA A 187 -7.75 17.36 4.66
CA ALA A 187 -7.80 18.61 5.44
C ALA A 187 -7.91 18.33 6.96
N GLY A 188 -6.84 18.67 7.69
CA GLY A 188 -6.74 18.49 9.14
C GLY A 188 -6.26 17.12 9.63
N VAL A 189 -5.97 16.16 8.74
CA VAL A 189 -5.48 14.82 9.09
C VAL A 189 -4.22 14.51 8.30
N GLY A 190 -3.10 14.40 9.00
CA GLY A 190 -1.83 13.90 8.44
C GLY A 190 -1.75 12.37 8.51
N ILE A 191 -0.77 11.82 7.82
CA ILE A 191 -0.41 10.40 7.93
C ILE A 191 1.00 10.31 8.49
N SER A 192 1.19 9.46 9.49
CA SER A 192 2.49 9.12 10.05
C SER A 192 2.62 7.62 10.32
N ASN A 193 3.85 7.11 10.28
CA ASN A 193 4.18 5.71 10.56
C ASN A 193 3.45 4.71 9.62
N LEU A 194 3.48 4.98 8.32
CA LEU A 194 2.96 4.07 7.29
C LEU A 194 4.03 3.08 6.85
N THR A 195 3.77 1.78 7.02
CA THR A 195 4.63 0.71 6.51
C THR A 195 3.92 -0.08 5.42
N ILE A 196 4.53 -0.13 4.23
CA ILE A 196 4.08 -0.91 3.08
C ILE A 196 5.19 -1.91 2.76
N GLN A 197 5.00 -3.18 3.13
CA GLN A 197 6.09 -4.15 3.08
C GLN A 197 5.71 -5.52 2.50
N GLU A 198 6.54 -6.07 1.62
CA GLU A 198 6.38 -7.43 1.10
C GLU A 198 5.05 -7.69 0.38
N ASN A 199 4.40 -6.67 -0.19
CA ASN A 199 3.18 -6.83 -0.95
C ASN A 199 3.48 -7.10 -2.43
N LYS A 200 2.57 -7.80 -3.11
CA LYS A 200 2.50 -7.82 -4.58
C LYS A 200 1.32 -6.97 -5.00
N VAL A 201 1.58 -5.91 -5.75
CA VAL A 201 0.60 -4.96 -6.25
C VAL A 201 0.72 -4.91 -7.77
N ASP A 202 -0.30 -5.41 -8.46
CA ASP A 202 -0.37 -5.51 -9.90
C ASP A 202 -1.57 -4.73 -10.42
N LEU A 203 -1.31 -3.55 -11.00
CA LEU A 203 -2.33 -2.73 -11.65
C LEU A 203 -2.49 -3.10 -13.13
N GLY A 204 -1.58 -3.90 -13.70
CA GLY A 204 -1.55 -4.20 -15.12
C GLY A 204 -1.32 -2.95 -15.99
N ALA A 205 -2.41 -2.36 -16.50
CA ALA A 205 -2.41 -1.39 -17.60
C ALA A 205 -1.74 -0.04 -17.25
N ALA A 206 -1.24 0.64 -18.30
CA ALA A 206 -0.58 1.94 -18.21
C ALA A 206 -1.51 3.10 -17.78
N ASP A 207 -2.82 2.95 -17.98
CA ASP A 207 -3.81 4.01 -17.73
C ASP A 207 -4.16 4.13 -16.23
N SER A 208 -3.63 3.25 -15.38
CA SER A 208 -3.70 3.39 -13.91
C SER A 208 -2.65 4.38 -13.39
N THR A 209 -2.85 4.94 -12.20
CA THR A 209 -1.90 5.92 -11.63
C THR A 209 -0.66 5.23 -11.09
N SER A 210 -0.76 4.52 -9.96
CA SER A 210 0.40 3.89 -9.34
C SER A 210 0.07 2.76 -8.36
N PRO A 211 0.78 1.62 -8.39
CA PRO A 211 0.76 0.63 -7.32
C PRO A 211 0.96 1.24 -5.92
N CYS A 212 1.76 2.31 -5.81
CA CYS A 212 1.94 3.08 -4.58
C CYS A 212 1.85 4.59 -4.85
N TYR A 213 0.83 5.25 -4.30
CA TYR A 213 0.59 6.68 -4.47
C TYR A 213 0.57 7.39 -3.11
N LEU A 214 1.33 8.48 -2.97
CA LEU A 214 1.39 9.26 -1.73
C LEU A 214 1.04 10.74 -2.01
N SER A 215 -0.21 11.12 -1.72
CA SER A 215 -0.73 12.48 -1.85
C SER A 215 -1.00 13.08 -0.47
N PRO A 216 -0.14 13.95 0.06
CA PRO A 216 -0.16 14.31 1.45
C PRO A 216 -1.27 15.27 1.85
N TYR A 217 -1.83 16.06 0.92
CA TYR A 217 -2.79 17.18 1.11
C TYR A 217 -2.42 18.18 2.23
N VAL A 218 -2.19 17.71 3.45
CA VAL A 218 -1.52 18.35 4.60
C VAL A 218 -0.07 17.86 4.75
N SER A 219 0.16 16.60 5.12
CA SER A 219 1.49 16.03 5.37
C SER A 219 1.45 14.50 5.45
N ILE A 220 2.47 13.84 4.91
CA ILE A 220 2.74 12.41 5.13
C ILE A 220 4.17 12.28 5.67
N ALA A 221 4.39 11.55 6.75
CA ALA A 221 5.71 11.40 7.36
C ALA A 221 6.01 9.95 7.79
N GLY A 222 7.28 9.59 7.87
CA GLY A 222 7.71 8.29 8.42
C GLY A 222 7.17 7.11 7.61
N VAL A 223 7.29 7.18 6.28
CA VAL A 223 6.81 6.13 5.37
C VAL A 223 7.94 5.18 5.03
N VAL A 224 7.67 3.88 5.13
CA VAL A 224 8.58 2.83 4.67
C VAL A 224 7.87 2.00 3.61
N VAL A 225 8.43 1.99 2.40
CA VAL A 225 8.01 1.12 1.30
C VAL A 225 9.14 0.11 1.08
N ASP A 226 8.96 -1.12 1.54
CA ASP A 226 10.04 -2.11 1.62
C ASP A 226 9.69 -3.44 0.93
N SER A 227 10.58 -3.93 0.07
CA SER A 227 10.55 -5.31 -0.44
C SER A 227 9.23 -5.71 -1.12
N ASN A 228 8.55 -4.78 -1.79
CA ASN A 228 7.31 -5.03 -2.53
C ASN A 228 7.59 -5.39 -4.00
N LEU A 229 6.65 -6.05 -4.66
CA LEU A 229 6.56 -6.16 -6.11
C LEU A 229 5.47 -5.23 -6.62
N LEU A 230 5.84 -4.19 -7.37
CA LEU A 230 4.95 -3.17 -7.91
C LEU A 230 4.92 -3.29 -9.44
N ILE A 231 3.77 -3.59 -10.02
CA ILE A 231 3.60 -3.89 -11.46
C ILE A 231 2.56 -2.96 -12.06
N GLY A 232 2.88 -2.37 -13.21
CA GLY A 232 1.95 -1.56 -14.00
C GLY A 232 1.87 -0.09 -13.57
N GLY A 233 0.86 0.59 -14.13
CA GLY A 233 0.57 1.99 -13.87
C GLY A 233 1.40 2.98 -14.69
N SER A 234 1.02 4.25 -14.59
CA SER A 234 1.77 5.39 -15.09
C SER A 234 3.14 5.47 -14.41
N TYR A 235 3.16 5.19 -13.10
CA TYR A 235 4.36 5.01 -12.30
C TYR A 235 4.23 3.76 -11.43
N ASN A 236 5.32 3.10 -11.04
CA ASN A 236 5.21 2.06 -10.00
C ASN A 236 5.09 2.66 -8.59
N GLY A 237 5.60 3.87 -8.41
CA GLY A 237 5.47 4.69 -7.22
C GLY A 237 5.43 6.18 -7.55
N TYR A 238 4.61 6.93 -6.83
CA TYR A 238 4.49 8.37 -7.03
C TYR A 238 4.24 9.04 -5.68
N ASN A 239 4.95 10.14 -5.41
CA ASN A 239 4.68 10.97 -4.24
C ASN A 239 4.63 12.46 -4.59
N GLU A 240 3.73 13.18 -3.93
CA GLU A 240 3.64 14.63 -4.08
C GLU A 240 4.49 15.39 -3.05
N SER A 241 4.48 16.72 -3.18
CA SER A 241 5.15 17.62 -2.25
C SER A 241 4.47 17.55 -0.87
N GLY A 242 5.25 17.44 0.20
CA GLY A 242 4.73 17.32 1.57
C GLY A 242 4.82 15.91 2.16
N VAL A 243 5.44 14.98 1.44
CA VAL A 243 5.91 13.71 2.00
C VAL A 243 7.32 13.89 2.60
N SER A 244 7.53 13.49 3.84
CA SER A 244 8.83 13.54 4.53
C SER A 244 9.22 12.18 5.13
N ASP A 245 10.52 11.96 5.33
CA ASP A 245 11.07 10.72 5.90
C ASP A 245 10.60 9.44 5.17
N LEU A 246 10.46 9.54 3.85
CA LEU A 246 10.12 8.42 2.97
C LEU A 246 11.37 7.57 2.69
N GLN A 247 11.25 6.29 3.00
CA GLN A 247 12.22 5.25 2.66
C GLN A 247 11.62 4.30 1.63
N VAL A 248 12.30 4.12 0.50
CA VAL A 248 11.94 3.14 -0.54
C VAL A 248 13.11 2.17 -0.67
N ILE A 249 12.92 0.93 -0.24
CA ILE A 249 14.00 -0.05 -0.01
C ILE A 249 13.61 -1.40 -0.64
N GLY A 250 14.50 -2.02 -1.41
CA GLY A 250 14.36 -3.43 -1.80
C GLY A 250 13.14 -3.77 -2.68
N ASN A 251 12.42 -2.79 -3.24
CA ASN A 251 11.24 -3.04 -4.07
C ASN A 251 11.62 -3.46 -5.49
N HIS A 252 10.86 -4.40 -6.05
CA HIS A 252 10.88 -4.78 -7.46
C HIS A 252 9.78 -4.03 -8.20
N MET A 253 10.11 -3.39 -9.31
CA MET A 253 9.20 -2.54 -10.06
C MET A 253 9.19 -2.93 -11.53
N LYS A 254 8.00 -3.13 -12.12
CA LYS A 254 7.84 -3.63 -13.49
C LYS A 254 6.73 -2.89 -14.23
N GLY A 255 6.92 -2.67 -15.54
CA GLY A 255 5.84 -2.31 -16.46
C GLY A 255 5.20 -0.93 -16.26
N SER A 256 5.96 0.10 -15.84
CA SER A 256 5.44 1.47 -15.74
C SER A 256 5.53 2.27 -17.05
N ALA A 257 4.57 3.15 -17.34
CA ALA A 257 4.58 3.96 -18.57
C ALA A 257 5.59 5.12 -18.57
N PHE A 258 5.75 5.83 -17.44
CA PHE A 258 6.54 7.07 -17.36
C PHE A 258 7.76 6.98 -16.43
N GLY A 259 7.83 5.96 -15.58
CA GLY A 259 8.99 5.68 -14.74
C GLY A 259 8.63 4.95 -13.45
N TYR A 260 9.65 4.42 -12.79
CA TYR A 260 9.46 3.53 -11.64
C TYR A 260 9.03 4.27 -10.37
N TRP A 261 9.73 5.34 -9.99
CA TRP A 261 9.34 6.19 -8.86
C TRP A 261 9.51 7.66 -9.20
N THR A 262 8.50 8.48 -8.95
CA THR A 262 8.59 9.94 -9.16
C THR A 262 8.14 10.73 -7.94
N ALA A 263 8.71 11.93 -7.77
CA ALA A 263 8.41 12.85 -6.70
C ALA A 263 8.19 14.26 -7.26
N THR A 264 7.08 14.91 -6.92
CA THR A 264 6.84 16.32 -7.28
C THR A 264 7.15 17.24 -6.10
N GLY A 265 7.93 18.31 -6.32
CA GLY A 265 8.22 19.35 -5.32
C GLY A 265 9.48 19.14 -4.46
N GLY A 266 10.18 20.24 -4.19
CA GLY A 266 11.53 20.25 -3.64
C GLY A 266 11.65 19.88 -2.16
N THR A 267 12.80 19.29 -1.82
CA THR A 267 13.29 18.91 -0.49
C THR A 267 12.55 17.80 0.24
N THR A 268 12.05 16.79 -0.48
CA THR A 268 11.90 15.48 0.17
C THR A 268 13.31 14.94 0.48
N THR A 269 13.58 14.64 1.75
CA THR A 269 14.61 13.66 2.14
C THR A 269 14.12 12.27 1.73
N THR A 270 13.80 12.07 0.45
CA THR A 270 13.55 10.74 -0.08
C THR A 270 14.88 10.03 -0.12
N GLN A 271 15.13 9.16 0.85
CA GLN A 271 16.26 8.25 0.78
C GLN A 271 15.78 6.98 0.07
N ILE A 272 15.94 6.96 -1.27
CA ILE A 272 15.85 5.72 -2.03
C ILE A 272 17.12 4.94 -1.68
N LEU A 273 16.98 3.95 -0.81
CA LEU A 273 18.12 3.45 -0.05
C LEU A 273 18.70 2.14 -0.60
N TYR A 274 17.97 1.43 -1.47
CA TYR A 274 18.50 0.26 -2.17
C TYR A 274 17.62 -0.13 -3.37
N TRP A 275 18.25 -0.51 -4.47
CA TRP A 275 17.63 -1.06 -5.68
C TRP A 275 18.40 -2.32 -6.06
N GLU A 276 17.74 -3.47 -6.16
CA GLU A 276 18.31 -4.66 -6.79
C GLU A 276 17.72 -4.82 -8.19
N ASP A 277 18.62 -4.98 -9.16
CA ASP A 277 18.34 -5.20 -10.57
C ASP A 277 17.31 -6.32 -10.77
N ASN A 278 16.09 -5.94 -11.15
CA ASN A 278 15.19 -6.76 -11.97
C ASN A 278 14.27 -5.82 -12.76
N PHE A 279 14.88 -4.84 -13.46
CA PHE A 279 14.22 -4.34 -14.65
C PHE A 279 14.26 -5.48 -15.67
N ASP A 280 13.10 -5.99 -16.06
CA ASP A 280 13.02 -6.75 -17.31
C ASP A 280 13.53 -5.79 -18.40
N ALA A 281 14.76 -6.03 -18.87
CA ALA A 281 15.43 -5.18 -19.85
C ALA A 281 14.62 -5.01 -21.15
N ASP A 282 13.63 -5.88 -21.34
CA ASP A 282 12.73 -5.91 -22.49
C ASP A 282 11.64 -4.81 -22.47
N ASP A 283 11.36 -4.17 -21.32
CA ASP A 283 10.32 -3.11 -21.19
C ASP A 283 10.87 -1.67 -21.24
N LEU A 284 12.18 -1.48 -21.42
CA LEU A 284 12.81 -0.16 -21.45
C LEU A 284 12.77 0.48 -22.84
N THR A 285 11.58 0.93 -23.28
CA THR A 285 11.49 1.80 -24.47
C THR A 285 11.85 3.26 -24.10
N GLU A 286 13.10 3.62 -24.39
CA GLU A 286 13.68 4.95 -24.71
C GLU A 286 13.53 6.18 -23.78
N THR A 287 12.77 6.20 -22.67
CA THR A 287 12.67 7.44 -21.84
C THR A 287 12.70 7.30 -20.32
N GLY A 288 12.94 6.12 -19.76
CA GLY A 288 13.04 5.94 -18.30
C GLY A 288 14.15 6.80 -17.68
N ARG A 289 13.79 7.88 -16.98
CA ARG A 289 14.72 8.68 -16.17
C ARG A 289 14.51 8.37 -14.71
N ILE A 290 15.55 7.89 -14.04
CA ILE A 290 15.56 7.76 -12.58
C ILE A 290 16.09 9.07 -12.01
N TYR A 291 15.19 9.90 -11.49
CA TYR A 291 15.59 11.10 -10.76
C TYR A 291 15.75 10.75 -9.28
N ILE A 292 16.98 10.87 -8.76
CA ILE A 292 17.26 10.74 -7.33
C ILE A 292 17.51 12.14 -6.77
N PRO A 293 16.52 12.78 -6.12
CA PRO A 293 16.73 14.08 -5.47
C PRO A 293 17.83 13.94 -4.40
N GLY A 294 18.84 14.80 -4.44
CA GLY A 294 19.88 14.89 -3.40
C GLY A 294 21.21 14.19 -3.69
N LEU A 295 21.30 13.33 -4.71
CA LEU A 295 22.60 12.78 -5.14
C LEU A 295 23.20 13.53 -6.33
N GLY A 296 22.41 14.30 -7.09
CA GLY A 296 22.90 15.03 -8.27
C GLY A 296 23.47 14.12 -9.36
N ILE A 297 23.20 12.82 -9.29
CA ILE A 297 23.65 11.81 -10.25
C ILE A 297 22.41 11.35 -11.01
N GLU A 298 22.27 11.85 -12.24
CA GLU A 298 21.50 11.16 -13.26
C GLU A 298 22.33 9.95 -13.69
N ARG A 299 21.86 8.74 -13.40
CA ARG A 299 22.42 7.54 -14.04
C ARG A 299 21.63 7.27 -15.31
N PRO A 300 22.28 7.23 -16.47
CA PRO A 300 21.71 6.53 -17.62
C PRO A 300 21.38 5.11 -17.16
N VAL A 301 20.16 4.66 -17.44
CA VAL A 301 19.82 3.25 -17.33
C VAL A 301 20.73 2.51 -18.34
N PRO A 302 21.46 1.45 -17.93
CA PRO A 302 22.31 0.70 -18.85
C PRO A 302 21.51 0.05 -19.99
#